data_AF-A0A7V9SY43-F1
#
_entry.id   AF-A0A7V9SY43-F1
#
_cell.length_a   1.000
_cell.length_b   1.000
_cell.length_c   1.000
_cell.angle_alpha   90.00
_cell.angle_beta   90.00
_cell.angle_gamma   90.00
#
_symmetry.space_group_name_H-M   'P 1'
#
loop_
_entity.id
_entity.type
_entity.pdbx_description
1 polymer ?
#
loop_
_entity_poly.entity_id
_entity_poly.type
_entity_poly.pdbx_seq_one_letter_code
_entity_poly.pdbx_strand_id
1 'polypeptide(L)' 'MNENTASEVDNDTGNIELLQKLKAQAFGNDNDKLALALGRPVEEIEAWLGGAEIDEDAQEKIHALATVRLNSGNQAAG' A
#
# COMPACT_ATOMS: atom_id res chain seq x y z
N MET A 1 -4.37 -13.77 -32.16
CA MET A 1 -3.63 -13.25 -31.00
C MET A 1 -4.41 -12.05 -30.50
N ASN A 2 -5.04 -12.12 -29.33
CA ASN A 2 -5.74 -10.99 -28.75
C ASN A 2 -5.58 -10.98 -27.24
N GLU A 3 -4.50 -10.39 -26.77
CA GLU A 3 -4.32 -10.00 -25.37
C GLU A 3 -3.76 -8.58 -25.41
N ASN A 4 -4.69 -7.62 -25.49
CA ASN A 4 -4.42 -6.22 -25.21
C ASN A 4 -5.23 -5.86 -23.96
N THR A 5 -4.63 -6.08 -22.78
CA THR A 5 -5.09 -5.57 -21.48
C THR A 5 -3.90 -5.21 -20.59
N ALA A 6 -2.84 -4.64 -21.17
CA ALA A 6 -1.61 -4.26 -20.47
C ALA A 6 -1.59 -2.77 -20.08
N SER A 7 -2.74 -2.17 -19.74
CA SER A 7 -2.79 -0.73 -19.45
C SER A 7 -3.62 -0.36 -18.21
N GLU A 8 -4.12 -1.36 -17.48
CA GLU A 8 -4.82 -1.16 -16.20
C GLU A 8 -4.02 -1.70 -14.99
N VAL A 9 -2.92 -2.43 -15.23
CA VAL A 9 -2.10 -3.09 -14.19
C VAL A 9 -0.95 -2.24 -13.62
N ASP A 10 -0.68 -1.08 -14.22
CA ASP A 10 0.48 -0.25 -13.84
C ASP A 10 0.24 0.58 -12.57
N ASN A 11 -1.01 0.88 -12.21
CA ASN A 11 -1.31 1.64 -10.98
C ASN A 11 -1.26 0.75 -9.72
N ASP A 12 -1.83 -0.46 -9.79
CA ASP A 12 -1.84 -1.39 -8.65
C ASP A 12 -0.43 -1.86 -8.29
N THR A 13 0.43 -2.08 -9.27
CA THR A 13 1.81 -2.51 -9.04
C THR A 13 2.57 -1.51 -8.15
N GLY A 14 2.47 -0.21 -8.44
CA GLY A 14 3.12 0.83 -7.63
C GLY A 14 2.56 0.93 -6.21
N ASN A 15 1.25 0.72 -6.06
CA ASN A 15 0.57 0.74 -4.76
C ASN A 15 0.95 -0.47 -3.90
N ILE A 16 1.08 -1.65 -4.50
CA ILE A 16 1.54 -2.87 -3.84
C ILE A 16 2.99 -2.70 -3.37
N GLU A 17 3.87 -2.13 -4.20
CA GLU A 17 5.26 -1.84 -3.81
C GLU A 17 5.33 -0.87 -2.61
N LEU A 18 4.50 0.17 -2.62
CA LEU A 18 4.36 1.13 -1.50
C LEU A 18 3.84 0.45 -0.23
N LEU A 19 2.83 -0.40 -0.36
CA LEU A 19 2.26 -1.18 0.74
C LEU A 19 3.31 -2.12 1.36
N GLN A 20 4.10 -2.81 0.53
CA GLN A 20 5.20 -3.65 0.99
C GLN A 20 6.29 -2.84 1.70
N LYS A 21 6.66 -1.67 1.17
CA LYS A 21 7.61 -0.75 1.81
C LYS A 21 7.12 -0.26 3.16
N LEU A 22 5.85 0.13 3.27
CA LEU A 22 5.20 0.50 4.53
C LEU A 22 5.27 -0.65 5.52
N LYS A 23 4.88 -1.86 5.09
CA LYS A 23 4.90 -3.06 5.91
C LYS A 23 6.29 -3.29 6.49
N ALA A 24 7.32 -3.31 5.64
CA ALA A 24 8.69 -3.61 6.04
C ALA A 24 9.31 -2.50 6.91
N GLN A 25 9.14 -1.23 6.53
CA GLN A 25 9.86 -0.11 7.16
C GLN A 25 9.11 0.50 8.35
N ALA A 26 7.78 0.61 8.27
CA ALA A 26 6.97 1.30 9.29
C ALA A 26 6.32 0.34 10.29
N PHE A 27 6.10 -0.91 9.90
CA PHE A 27 5.32 -1.89 10.68
C PHE A 27 6.07 -3.18 10.99
N GLY A 28 7.35 -3.31 10.62
CA GLY A 28 8.16 -4.48 10.99
C GLY A 28 7.73 -5.78 10.33
N ASN A 29 7.18 -5.71 9.12
CA ASN A 29 6.63 -6.83 8.36
C ASN A 29 5.32 -7.43 8.94
N ASP A 30 4.65 -6.74 9.86
CA ASP A 30 3.37 -7.16 10.45
C ASP A 30 2.15 -6.68 9.63
N ASN A 31 1.40 -7.63 9.06
CA ASN A 31 0.16 -7.32 8.32
C ASN A 31 -0.92 -6.73 9.23
N ASP A 32 -1.04 -7.21 10.48
CA ASP A 32 -2.05 -6.75 11.44
C ASP A 32 -1.88 -5.27 11.81
N LYS A 33 -0.63 -4.83 12.03
CA LYS A 33 -0.32 -3.42 12.31
C LYS A 33 -0.57 -2.52 11.10
N LEU A 34 -0.27 -3.02 9.90
CA LEU A 34 -0.54 -2.32 8.66
C LEU A 34 -2.05 -2.17 8.43
N ALA A 35 -2.80 -3.24 8.65
CA ALA A 35 -4.27 -3.28 8.57
C ALA A 35 -4.90 -2.27 9.54
N LEU A 36 -4.46 -2.27 10.81
CA LEU A 36 -4.88 -1.30 11.82
C LEU A 36 -4.58 0.14 11.41
N ALA A 37 -3.41 0.40 10.82
CA ALA A 37 -3.03 1.75 10.38
C ALA A 37 -3.80 2.23 9.16
N LEU A 38 -4.16 1.33 8.25
CA LEU A 38 -5.03 1.62 7.10
C LEU A 38 -6.52 1.66 7.48
N GLY A 39 -6.89 1.16 8.68
CA GLY A 39 -8.28 1.01 9.09
C GLY A 39 -9.02 -0.02 8.23
N ARG A 40 -8.30 -1.03 7.75
CA ARG A 40 -8.78 -2.08 6.85
C ARG A 40 -8.56 -3.44 7.50
N PRO A 41 -9.36 -4.47 7.18
CA PRO A 41 -9.14 -5.82 7.67
C PRO A 41 -7.86 -6.41 7.06
N VAL A 42 -7.21 -7.29 7.83
CA VAL A 42 -5.96 -7.95 7.40
C VAL A 42 -6.15 -8.80 6.14
N GLU A 43 -7.35 -9.38 5.95
CA GLU A 43 -7.70 -10.17 4.76
C GLU A 43 -7.63 -9.33 3.47
N GLU A 44 -8.06 -8.06 3.52
CA GLU A 44 -7.92 -7.13 2.39
C GLU A 44 -6.44 -6.81 2.12
N ILE A 45 -5.65 -6.61 3.18
CA ILE A 45 -4.20 -6.37 3.03
C ILE A 45 -3.51 -7.57 2.38
N GLU A 46 -3.84 -8.79 2.80
CA GLU A 46 -3.30 -10.02 2.22
C GLU A 46 -3.72 -10.22 0.77
N ALA A 47 -4.97 -9.89 0.43
CA ALA A 47 -5.45 -9.90 -0.94
C ALA A 47 -4.66 -8.92 -1.83
N TRP A 48 -4.49 -7.67 -1.39
CA TRP A 48 -3.73 -6.66 -2.14
C TRP A 48 -2.26 -7.06 -2.31
N LEU A 49 -1.62 -7.57 -1.25
CA LEU A 49 -0.26 -8.11 -1.33
C LEU A 49 -0.15 -9.34 -2.25
N GLY A 50 -1.25 -10.06 -2.46
CA GLY A 50 -1.38 -11.16 -3.41
C GLY A 50 -1.69 -10.74 -4.85
N GLY A 51 -1.84 -9.44 -5.12
CA GLY A 51 -2.15 -8.91 -6.45
C GLY A 51 -3.64 -8.71 -6.73
N ALA A 52 -4.48 -8.68 -5.69
CA ALA A 52 -5.86 -8.20 -5.84
C ALA A 52 -5.87 -6.69 -6.15
N GLU A 53 -6.92 -6.28 -6.86
CA GLU A 53 -7.21 -4.86 -7.15
C GLU A 53 -7.35 -4.06 -5.85
N ILE A 54 -6.73 -2.89 -5.82
CA ILE A 54 -6.78 -1.97 -4.68
C ILE A 54 -7.76 -0.84 -5.03
N ASP A 55 -8.86 -0.75 -4.28
CA ASP A 55 -9.83 0.33 -4.44
C ASP A 55 -9.19 1.72 -4.30
N GLU A 56 -9.70 2.71 -5.04
CA GLU A 56 -9.19 4.09 -5.04
C GLU A 56 -9.04 4.68 -3.61
N ASP A 57 -10.00 4.43 -2.71
CA ASP A 57 -9.91 4.84 -1.28
C ASP A 57 -8.72 4.19 -0.57
N ALA A 58 -8.45 2.91 -0.84
CA ALA A 58 -7.32 2.21 -0.27
C ALA A 58 -6.01 2.75 -0.86
N GLN A 59 -5.97 3.07 -2.15
CA GLN A 59 -4.82 3.71 -2.79
C GLN A 59 -4.50 5.06 -2.11
N GLU A 60 -5.50 5.93 -1.92
CA GLU A 60 -5.32 7.21 -1.22
C GLU A 60 -4.77 7.03 0.21
N LYS A 61 -5.30 6.04 0.95
CA LYS A 61 -4.83 5.74 2.31
C LYS A 61 -3.41 5.20 2.34
N ILE A 62 -3.04 4.34 1.40
CA ILE A 62 -1.67 3.82 1.26
C ILE A 62 -0.70 4.98 1.00
N HIS A 63 -1.04 5.89 0.10
CA HIS A 63 -0.21 7.06 -0.21
C HIS A 63 -0.11 8.05 0.96
N ALA A 64 -1.22 8.31 1.64
CA ALA A 64 -1.25 9.16 2.84
C ALA A 64 -0.39 8.55 3.96
N LEU A 65 -0.55 7.25 4.21
CA LEU A 65 0.21 6.54 5.23
C LEU A 65 1.69 6.46 4.87
N ALA A 66 2.03 6.24 3.59
CA ALA A 66 3.39 6.26 3.08
C ALA A 66 4.04 7.63 3.27
N THR A 67 3.31 8.71 3.00
CA THR A 67 3.77 10.06 3.29
C THR A 67 4.07 10.23 4.78
N VAL A 68 3.15 9.84 5.66
CA VAL A 68 3.34 10.03 7.11
C VAL A 68 4.42 9.11 7.70
N ARG A 69 4.59 7.90 7.19
CA ARG A 69 5.50 6.90 7.79
C ARG A 69 6.85 6.78 7.10
N LEU A 70 6.89 6.97 5.78
CA LEU A 70 8.12 6.87 4.97
C LEU A 70 8.76 8.25 4.72
N ASN A 71 7.98 9.34 4.63
CA ASN A 71 8.53 10.70 4.48
C ASN A 71 8.92 11.35 5.82
N SER A 72 8.57 10.73 6.96
CA SER A 72 8.95 11.22 8.31
C SER A 72 10.45 11.14 8.64
N GLY A 73 11.32 10.89 7.66
CA GLY A 73 12.75 11.22 7.75
C GLY A 73 13.07 12.72 7.62
N ASN A 74 12.10 13.61 7.30
CA ASN A 74 12.36 15.04 7.07
C ASN A 74 11.35 16.04 7.71
N GLN A 75 10.50 15.64 8.65
CA GLN A 75 9.57 16.58 9.34
C GLN A 75 9.56 16.40 10.87
N ALA A 76 10.75 16.47 11.47
CA ALA A 76 10.94 16.71 12.90
C ALA A 76 11.85 17.93 13.08
N ALA A 77 11.39 19.12 12.70
CA ALA A 77 11.91 20.41 13.15
C ALA A 77 10.94 21.54 12.73
N GLY A 78 10.31 22.17 13.72
CA GLY A 78 9.40 23.31 13.53
C GLY A 78 8.46 23.46 14.70
#